data_AF-A0A3F2S462-F1
#
_entry.id   AF-A0A3F2S462-F1
#
_cell.length_a   1.000
_cell.length_b   1.000
_cell.length_c   1.000
_cell.angle_alpha   90.00
_cell.angle_beta   90.00
_cell.angle_gamma   90.00
#
_symmetry.space_group_name_H-M   'P 1'
#
loop_
_entity.id
_entity.type
_entity.pdbx_description
1 polymer ?
#
loop_
_entity_poly.entity_id
_entity_poly.type
_entity_poly.pdbx_seq_one_letter_code
_entity_poly.pdbx_strand_id
1 'polypeptide(L)'
;MTGVVLVILDNEYIEDLDSKLVLRVGNAALTVFLLGLICWRFVVERVLELSICAIFVPPGTSGSFDVREWKFYTDAETDGTSNSQKTSCGAPFIVEGGGCYLEYSYPFETLGLLSLLRLYMVPRVIRNLSSVARY
;
A
#
# COMPACT_ATOMS: atom_id res chain seq x y z
N MET A 1 5.43 5.14 -28.29
CA MET A 1 5.42 5.59 -29.70
C MET A 1 6.54 6.57 -30.01
N THR A 2 7.07 7.31 -29.03
CA THR A 2 8.21 8.23 -29.17
C THR A 2 9.48 7.59 -29.76
N GLY A 3 9.85 6.38 -29.34
CA GLY A 3 11.03 5.68 -29.90
C GLY A 3 10.90 5.30 -31.39
N VAL A 4 9.68 5.00 -31.86
CA VAL A 4 9.42 4.68 -33.28
C VAL A 4 9.51 5.94 -34.15
N VAL A 5 8.99 7.07 -33.64
CA VAL A 5 9.06 8.37 -34.31
C VAL A 5 10.51 8.85 -34.45
N LEU A 6 11.35 8.61 -33.44
CA LEU A 6 12.79 8.93 -33.49
C LEU A 6 13.53 8.12 -34.57
N VAL A 7 13.19 6.84 -34.76
CA VAL A 7 13.78 5.99 -35.81
C VAL A 7 13.34 6.44 -37.21
N ILE A 8 12.09 6.89 -37.37
CA ILE A 8 11.58 7.43 -38.65
C ILE A 8 12.29 8.75 -38.99
N LEU A 9 12.50 9.64 -38.00
CA LEU A 9 13.27 10.88 -38.17
C LEU A 9 14.74 10.65 -38.57
N ASP A 10 15.39 9.60 -38.03
CA ASP A 10 16.77 9.22 -38.40
C ASP A 10 16.89 8.69 -39.84
N ASN A 11 15.81 8.10 -40.37
CA ASN A 11 15.78 7.49 -41.70
C ASN A 11 15.35 8.46 -42.80
N GLU A 12 14.56 9.49 -42.49
CA GLU A 12 13.91 10.36 -43.49
C GLU A 12 14.45 11.80 -43.52
N TYR A 13 15.10 12.31 -42.45
CA TYR A 13 15.35 13.76 -42.32
C TYR A 13 16.81 14.18 -42.04
N ILE A 14 17.77 13.25 -41.91
CA ILE A 14 19.13 13.57 -41.46
C ILE A 14 20.19 12.96 -42.38
N GLU A 15 20.84 13.80 -43.19
CA GLU A 15 22.01 13.44 -44.01
C GLU A 15 23.34 13.60 -43.24
N ASP A 16 23.34 14.33 -42.13
CA ASP A 16 24.54 14.71 -41.37
C ASP A 16 24.91 13.70 -40.27
N LEU A 17 26.21 13.40 -40.13
CA LEU A 17 26.72 12.27 -39.33
C LEU A 17 26.54 12.50 -37.81
N ASP A 18 26.72 13.73 -37.35
CA ASP A 18 26.68 14.10 -35.92
C ASP A 18 25.26 14.02 -35.36
N SER A 19 24.28 14.50 -36.11
CA SER A 19 22.86 14.47 -35.72
C SER A 19 22.35 13.03 -35.60
N LYS A 20 22.86 12.12 -36.44
CA LYS A 20 22.56 10.68 -36.40
C LYS A 20 23.10 10.01 -35.13
N LEU A 21 24.30 10.41 -34.71
CA LEU A 21 24.90 9.92 -33.46
C LEU A 21 24.08 10.36 -32.25
N VAL A 22 23.70 11.64 -32.19
CA VAL A 22 22.90 12.21 -31.09
C VAL A 22 21.55 11.50 -30.97
N LEU A 23 20.89 11.22 -32.10
CA LEU A 23 19.59 10.55 -32.12
C LEU A 23 19.67 9.09 -31.63
N ARG A 24 20.73 8.36 -32.02
CA ARG A 24 21.00 7.00 -31.54
C ARG A 24 21.30 6.95 -30.05
N VAL A 25 22.13 7.86 -29.56
CA VAL A 25 22.46 7.98 -28.13
C VAL A 25 21.22 8.37 -27.34
N GLY A 26 20.42 9.33 -27.83
CA GLY A 26 19.17 9.74 -27.20
C GLY A 26 18.15 8.61 -27.13
N ASN A 27 17.97 7.86 -28.22
CA ASN A 27 17.07 6.71 -28.24
C ASN A 27 17.58 5.58 -27.31
N ALA A 28 18.88 5.31 -27.28
CA ALA A 28 19.48 4.34 -26.37
C ALA A 28 19.33 4.75 -24.88
N ALA A 29 19.53 6.03 -24.57
CA ALA A 29 19.32 6.54 -23.21
C ALA A 29 17.84 6.42 -22.79
N LEU A 30 16.92 6.76 -23.71
CA LEU A 30 15.48 6.66 -23.46
C LEU A 30 15.04 5.21 -23.26
N THR A 31 15.56 4.26 -24.04
CA THR A 31 15.23 2.84 -23.87
C THR A 31 15.77 2.29 -22.55
N VAL A 32 17.00 2.63 -22.16
CA VAL A 32 17.57 2.22 -20.86
C VAL A 32 16.75 2.79 -19.70
N PHE A 33 16.34 4.06 -19.78
CA PHE A 33 15.50 4.69 -18.77
C PHE A 33 14.13 3.99 -18.65
N LEU A 34 13.46 3.73 -19.78
CA LEU A 34 12.19 3.02 -19.80
C LEU A 34 12.31 1.59 -19.27
N LEU A 35 13.38 0.87 -19.62
CA LEU A 35 13.65 -0.47 -19.08
C LEU A 35 13.87 -0.43 -17.57
N GLY A 36 14.58 0.59 -17.06
CA GLY A 36 14.73 0.83 -15.62
C GLY A 36 13.40 1.01 -14.92
N LEU A 37 12.50 1.83 -15.48
CA LEU A 37 11.14 2.02 -14.94
C LEU A 37 10.30 0.74 -14.96
N ILE A 38 10.42 -0.04 -16.03
CA ILE A 38 9.72 -1.33 -16.16
C ILE A 38 10.24 -2.31 -15.10
N CYS A 39 11.56 -2.46 -14.97
CA CYS A 39 12.19 -3.31 -13.96
C CYS A 39 11.79 -2.88 -12.54
N TRP A 40 11.80 -1.58 -12.25
CA TRP A 40 11.34 -1.04 -10.97
C TRP A 40 9.91 -1.46 -10.67
N ARG A 41 8.99 -1.30 -11.63
CA ARG A 41 7.59 -1.71 -11.49
C ARG A 41 7.47 -3.20 -11.17
N PHE A 42 8.24 -4.05 -11.85
CA PHE A 42 8.25 -5.49 -11.59
C PHE A 42 8.77 -5.84 -10.19
N VAL A 43 9.83 -5.18 -9.72
CA VAL A 43 10.38 -5.40 -8.37
C VAL A 43 9.36 -4.99 -7.32
N VAL A 44 8.75 -3.81 -7.45
CA VAL A 44 7.74 -3.33 -6.49
C VAL A 44 6.53 -4.26 -6.46
N GLU A 45 6.03 -4.70 -7.62
CA GLU A 45 4.91 -5.63 -7.71
C GLU A 45 5.26 -6.96 -7.01
N ARG A 46 6.44 -7.53 -7.28
CA ARG A 46 6.88 -8.78 -6.65
C ARG A 46 7.11 -8.68 -5.14
N VAL A 47 7.68 -7.58 -4.66
CA VAL A 47 7.90 -7.36 -3.23
C VAL A 47 6.56 -7.22 -2.51
N LEU A 48 5.59 -6.50 -3.09
CA LEU A 48 4.24 -6.40 -2.55
C LEU A 48 3.55 -7.77 -2.50
N GLU A 49 3.61 -8.54 -3.58
CA GLU A 49 3.06 -9.90 -3.61
C GLU A 49 3.68 -10.78 -2.52
N LEU A 50 5.01 -10.75 -2.38
CA LEU A 50 5.72 -11.54 -1.38
C LEU A 50 5.40 -11.09 0.03
N SER A 51 5.25 -9.78 0.27
CA SER A 51 4.83 -9.24 1.57
C SER A 51 3.42 -9.70 1.96
N ILE A 52 2.47 -9.67 1.03
CA ILE A 52 1.09 -10.11 1.25
C ILE A 52 1.03 -11.63 1.49
N CYS A 53 1.81 -12.40 0.73
CA CYS A 53 1.95 -13.84 0.92
C CYS A 53 2.72 -14.22 2.20
N ALA A 54 3.54 -13.32 2.76
CA ALA A 54 4.27 -13.55 4.01
C ALA A 54 3.43 -13.26 5.26
N ILE A 55 2.30 -12.55 5.14
CA ILE A 55 1.37 -12.33 6.26
C ILE A 55 0.70 -13.66 6.61
N PHE A 56 1.17 -14.32 7.65
CA PHE A 56 0.60 -15.54 8.22
C PHE A 56 0.67 -15.45 9.75
N VAL A 57 -0.45 -15.72 10.42
CA VAL A 57 -0.49 -15.86 11.87
C VAL A 57 -0.24 -17.33 12.18
N PRO A 58 0.89 -17.68 12.85
CA PRO A 58 1.18 -19.08 13.16
C PRO A 58 0.12 -19.68 14.09
N PRO A 59 -0.32 -20.93 13.85
CA PRO A 59 -1.30 -21.58 14.70
C PRO A 59 -0.72 -21.78 16.10
N GLY A 60 -1.45 -21.36 17.13
CA GLY A 60 -1.04 -21.51 18.53
C GLY A 60 -0.49 -20.25 19.20
N THR A 61 -0.49 -19.09 18.55
CA THR A 61 -0.25 -17.82 19.24
C THR A 61 -1.53 -17.36 19.94
N SER A 62 -1.53 -17.44 21.27
CA SER A 62 -2.62 -16.92 22.10
C SER A 62 -2.25 -15.54 22.63
N GLY A 63 -3.07 -14.53 22.32
CA GLY A 63 -2.91 -13.17 22.81
C GLY A 63 -3.91 -12.21 22.18
N SER A 64 -4.04 -11.03 22.78
CA SER A 64 -4.84 -9.93 22.26
C SER A 64 -3.97 -8.69 22.05
N PHE A 65 -4.41 -7.81 21.16
CA PHE A 65 -3.89 -6.47 21.04
C PHE A 65 -4.99 -5.47 21.38
N ASP A 66 -4.61 -4.44 22.12
CA ASP A 66 -5.52 -3.41 22.58
C ASP A 66 -5.43 -2.19 21.66
N VAL A 67 -6.56 -1.82 21.06
CA VAL A 67 -6.71 -0.62 20.24
C VAL A 67 -7.38 0.46 21.06
N ARG A 68 -6.70 1.59 21.20
CA ARG A 68 -7.20 2.74 21.95
C ARG A 68 -7.82 3.75 20.98
N GLU A 69 -9.12 3.97 21.12
CA GLU A 69 -9.85 4.99 20.36
C GLU A 69 -10.04 6.24 21.24
N TRP A 70 -9.59 7.39 20.77
CA TRP A 70 -9.81 8.66 21.46
C TRP A 70 -11.27 9.11 21.31
N LYS A 71 -11.93 9.51 22.40
CA LYS A 71 -13.34 9.96 22.37
C LYS A 71 -13.50 11.46 22.64
N PHE A 72 -13.04 11.95 23.79
CA PHE A 72 -13.21 13.35 24.20
C PHE A 72 -12.14 13.78 25.21
N TYR A 73 -11.93 15.09 25.35
CA TYR A 73 -11.05 15.65 26.38
C TYR A 73 -11.73 15.61 27.75
N THR A 74 -10.95 15.43 28.81
CA THR A 74 -11.45 15.66 30.16
C THR A 74 -11.48 17.16 30.40
N ASP A 75 -12.64 17.77 30.21
CA ASP A 75 -12.83 19.18 30.51
C ASP A 75 -12.61 19.36 32.01
N ALA A 76 -11.49 19.99 32.38
CA ALA A 76 -11.27 20.51 33.72
C ALA A 76 -12.14 21.76 33.90
N GLU A 77 -13.45 21.62 33.76
CA GLU A 77 -14.38 22.73 33.87
C GLU A 77 -14.96 22.74 35.28
N THR A 78 -14.43 23.66 36.09
CA THR A 78 -15.10 24.23 37.26
C THR A 78 -16.41 24.85 36.81
N ASP A 79 -17.45 24.04 36.67
CA ASP A 79 -18.81 24.54 36.62
C ASP A 79 -19.52 24.10 37.90
N GLY A 80 -19.65 25.07 38.80
CA GLY A 80 -20.49 24.94 39.97
C GLY A 80 -21.91 24.60 39.53
N THR A 81 -22.60 23.79 40.32
CA THR A 81 -24.01 23.43 40.17
C THR A 81 -24.32 22.18 39.35
N SER A 82 -23.77 21.02 39.73
CA SER A 82 -24.60 19.82 39.89
C SER A 82 -23.89 18.78 40.75
N ASN A 83 -24.63 18.16 41.68
CA ASN A 83 -24.15 17.12 42.58
C ASN A 83 -23.88 15.80 41.84
N SER A 84 -22.90 15.79 40.94
CA SER A 84 -22.31 14.55 40.45
C SER A 84 -20.88 14.84 40.04
N GLN A 85 -19.97 14.44 40.92
CA GLN A 85 -18.53 14.54 40.76
C GLN A 85 -18.09 13.81 39.48
N LYS A 86 -18.05 14.52 38.35
CA LYS A 86 -17.56 14.00 37.05
C LYS A 86 -16.04 14.13 36.99
N THR A 87 -15.35 13.67 38.03
CA THR A 87 -13.91 13.39 37.96
C THR A 87 -13.78 11.97 37.43
N SER A 88 -12.90 11.78 36.45
CA SER A 88 -12.59 10.48 35.86
C SER A 88 -13.66 10.00 34.88
N CYS A 89 -13.25 9.74 33.64
CA CYS A 89 -14.10 9.16 32.60
C CYS A 89 -14.90 7.99 33.19
N GLY A 90 -16.23 7.98 33.04
CA GLY A 90 -17.04 6.87 33.56
C GLY A 90 -16.56 5.54 32.98
N ALA A 91 -16.62 4.44 33.74
CA ALA A 91 -16.30 3.13 33.16
C ALA A 91 -17.15 2.91 31.88
N PRO A 92 -16.58 2.43 30.75
CA PRO A 92 -15.33 1.69 30.60
C PRO A 92 -14.13 2.51 30.03
N PHE A 93 -14.10 3.83 30.20
CA PHE A 93 -13.07 4.67 29.58
C PHE A 93 -11.81 4.83 30.44
N ILE A 94 -10.63 4.82 29.81
CA ILE A 94 -9.32 5.03 30.45
C ILE A 94 -8.90 6.48 30.25
N VAL A 95 -8.45 7.14 31.32
CA VAL A 95 -7.96 8.52 31.28
C VAL A 95 -6.45 8.51 31.04
N GLU A 96 -6.00 9.07 29.91
CA GLU A 96 -4.57 9.33 29.66
C GLU A 96 -4.41 10.73 29.06
N GLY A 97 -3.40 11.49 29.49
CA GLY A 97 -3.03 12.76 28.85
C GLY A 97 -4.14 13.83 28.78
N GLY A 98 -5.14 13.80 29.66
CA GLY A 98 -6.28 14.73 29.62
C GLY A 98 -7.35 14.37 28.58
N GLY A 99 -7.33 13.14 28.06
CA GLY A 99 -8.37 12.58 27.19
C GLY A 99 -8.93 11.27 27.73
N CYS A 100 -10.19 11.00 27.39
CA CYS A 100 -10.85 9.71 27.61
C CYS A 100 -10.68 8.83 26.38
N TYR A 101 -10.10 7.65 26.57
CA TYR A 101 -9.90 6.63 25.55
C TYR A 101 -10.78 5.41 25.82
N LEU A 102 -11.28 4.79 24.76
CA LEU A 102 -11.96 3.50 24.81
C LEU A 102 -11.00 2.44 24.31
N GLU A 103 -10.78 1.40 25.11
CA GLU A 103 -9.86 0.30 24.80
C GLU A 103 -10.64 -0.90 24.27
N TYR A 104 -10.28 -1.35 23.07
CA TYR A 104 -10.83 -2.54 22.45
C TYR A 104 -9.76 -3.62 22.34
N SER A 105 -9.95 -4.71 23.07
CA SER A 105 -9.09 -5.90 22.99
C SER A 105 -9.55 -6.82 21.86
N TYR A 106 -8.76 -6.94 20.80
CA TYR A 106 -8.99 -7.88 19.70
C TYR A 106 -7.99 -9.04 19.75
N PRO A 107 -8.43 -10.30 19.54
CA PRO A 107 -7.51 -11.42 19.48
C PRO A 107 -6.66 -11.38 18.20
N PHE A 108 -5.40 -11.83 18.26
CA PHE A 108 -4.49 -11.89 17.10
C PHE A 108 -5.03 -12.75 15.95
N GLU A 109 -5.97 -13.65 16.22
CA GLU A 109 -6.68 -14.45 15.22
C GLU A 109 -7.36 -13.58 14.15
N THR A 110 -7.80 -12.37 14.52
CA THR A 110 -8.39 -11.40 13.56
C THR A 110 -7.40 -10.91 12.51
N LEU A 111 -6.09 -10.89 12.80
CA LEU A 111 -5.05 -10.60 11.80
C LEU A 111 -4.95 -11.72 10.76
N GLY A 112 -5.42 -12.93 11.10
CA GLY A 112 -5.58 -14.03 10.15
C GLY A 112 -6.51 -13.69 8.99
N LEU A 113 -7.44 -12.74 9.16
CA LEU A 113 -8.34 -12.30 8.08
C LEU A 113 -7.58 -11.60 6.94
N LEU A 114 -6.42 -10.98 7.21
CA LEU A 114 -5.53 -10.41 6.18
C LEU A 114 -4.99 -11.48 5.23
N SER A 115 -5.00 -12.76 5.61
CA SER A 115 -4.63 -13.85 4.70
C SER A 115 -5.59 -13.97 3.50
N LEU A 116 -6.84 -13.50 3.63
CA LEU A 116 -7.80 -13.44 2.52
C LEU A 116 -7.37 -12.47 1.43
N LEU A 117 -6.49 -11.51 1.74
CA LEU A 117 -5.93 -10.62 0.73
C LEU A 117 -5.26 -11.41 -0.39
N ARG A 118 -4.71 -12.60 -0.11
CA ARG A 118 -4.11 -13.54 -1.09
C ARG A 118 -5.07 -13.98 -2.19
N LEU A 119 -6.38 -13.83 -2.01
CA LEU A 119 -7.38 -14.14 -3.02
C LEU A 119 -7.29 -13.26 -4.28
N TYR A 120 -6.56 -12.13 -4.22
CA TYR A 120 -6.26 -11.29 -5.39
C TYR A 120 -5.58 -12.05 -6.55
N MET A 121 -4.89 -13.17 -6.26
CA MET A 121 -4.28 -14.00 -7.31
C MET A 121 -5.30 -14.75 -8.16
N VAL A 122 -6.50 -15.04 -7.64
CA VAL A 122 -7.56 -15.81 -8.32
C VAL A 122 -8.00 -15.14 -9.64
N PRO A 123 -8.43 -13.87 -9.68
CA PRO A 123 -8.84 -13.23 -10.94
C PRO A 123 -7.69 -13.13 -11.94
N ARG A 124 -6.44 -12.99 -11.48
CA ARG A 124 -5.26 -12.96 -12.36
C ARG A 124 -5.02 -14.31 -13.04
N VAL A 125 -5.18 -15.41 -12.30
CA VAL A 125 -5.10 -16.78 -12.84
C VAL A 125 -6.25 -17.04 -13.82
N ILE A 126 -7.48 -16.65 -13.49
CA ILE A 126 -8.64 -16.78 -14.38
C ILE A 126 -8.41 -16.05 -15.70
N ARG A 127 -7.90 -14.81 -15.65
CA ARG A 127 -7.60 -14.04 -16.87
C ARG A 127 -6.53 -14.71 -17.74
N ASN A 128 -5.50 -15.28 -17.12
CA ASN A 128 -4.45 -16.00 -17.85
C ASN A 128 -4.96 -17.32 -18.46
N LEU A 129 -5.82 -18.07 -17.75
CA LEU A 129 -6.43 -19.31 -18.27
C LEU A 129 -7.48 -19.05 -19.36
N SER A 130 -8.25 -17.96 -19.25
CA SER A 130 -9.25 -17.58 -20.25
C SER A 130 -8.63 -17.34 -21.64
N SER A 131 -7.38 -16.90 -21.70
CA SER A 131 -6.62 -16.78 -22.96
C SER A 131 -6.28 -18.14 -23.58
N VAL A 132 -6.11 -19.18 -22.77
CA VAL A 132 -5.73 -20.53 -23.23
C VAL A 132 -6.95 -21.31 -23.66
N ALA A 133 -8.10 -21.13 -23.00
CA ALA A 133 -9.35 -21.82 -23.33
C ALA A 133 -10.05 -21.33 -24.62
N ARG A 134 -9.45 -20.37 -25.36
CA ARG A 134 -9.96 -19.86 -26.65
C ARG A 134 -9.28 -20.49 -27.88
N TYR A 135 -8.37 -21.44 -27.69
CA TYR A 135 -7.83 -22.32 -28.74
C TYR A 135 -8.46 -23.71 -28.61
#